data_AF-A0AAU1YHX9-F1
#
_entry.id   AF-A0AAU1YHX9-F1
#
_cell.length_a   1.000
_cell.length_b   1.000
_cell.length_c   1.000
_cell.angle_alpha   90.00
_cell.angle_beta   90.00
_cell.angle_gamma   90.00
#
_symmetry.space_group_name_H-M   'P 1'
#
loop_
_entity.id
_entity.type
_entity.pdbx_description
1 polymer ?
#
loop_
_entity_poly.entity_id
_entity_poly.type
_entity_poly.pdbx_seq_one_letter_code
_entity_poly.pdbx_strand_id
1 'polypeptide(L)'
;MGRLAAAMGNGITRVTDRALGPYQSAIIRIGFSLTWLLFLLREFPHRRELYGPDGPWSWELAQQLTANNDAFTVLMWSDSMVWFEIVYAVAILSTFALLLGWRARAASVLFMVGVFSLQNRSVFMGDGGDNVIHLMAMYLVFVRCAQVWSLDARRARRTRERLARVGEAPVDRVGPALWCVLGFALLVATFGGLIPGGLLGGWLTFFWGLWAVHALWWAVGRIDADTKPRVLLDIVGNLAHNAALVVIMAEACLIYAAAGWYKIQGSRWQDGTAAYYPFHLDYFSPWAALSDLMSSSGTMVMLVTYGTVIVQVAFPFTLFNRRVKNVLLAVMMTEHAVIAVVLGLPFFSLAMIAADAVFLPTPFLKRLGGLVARARDRVVRRVLPGRGRTVPGPRDPEQPPLPREKETAERAHVGFTA
;
A
#
# COMPACT_ATOMS: atom_id res chain seq x y z
N MET A 1 -3.24 -3.73 -39.94
CA MET A 1 -4.08 -2.93 -39.01
C MET A 1 -4.88 -3.77 -38.01
N GLY A 2 -5.44 -4.94 -38.37
CA GLY A 2 -6.28 -5.74 -37.46
C GLY A 2 -5.64 -6.26 -36.16
N ARG A 3 -4.35 -6.65 -36.17
CA ARG A 3 -3.65 -7.13 -34.95
C ARG A 3 -3.41 -6.03 -33.92
N LEU A 4 -3.13 -4.80 -34.37
CA LEU A 4 -2.87 -3.66 -33.49
C LEU A 4 -4.17 -3.15 -32.89
N ALA A 5 -5.24 -3.06 -33.68
CA ALA A 5 -6.58 -2.75 -33.19
C ALA A 5 -7.10 -3.80 -32.18
N ALA A 6 -6.90 -5.09 -32.45
CA ALA A 6 -7.26 -6.16 -31.52
C ALA A 6 -6.43 -6.11 -30.22
N ALA A 7 -5.13 -5.82 -30.31
CA ALA A 7 -4.27 -5.65 -29.14
C ALA A 7 -4.69 -4.43 -28.29
N MET A 8 -5.04 -3.32 -28.93
CA MET A 8 -5.57 -2.13 -28.26
C MET A 8 -6.93 -2.42 -27.60
N GLY A 9 -7.85 -3.08 -28.30
CA GLY A 9 -9.15 -3.47 -27.75
C GLY A 9 -9.00 -4.37 -26.52
N ASN A 10 -8.18 -5.41 -26.60
CA ASN A 10 -7.88 -6.29 -25.47
C ASN A 10 -7.22 -5.54 -24.30
N GLY A 11 -6.37 -4.55 -24.60
CA GLY A 11 -5.75 -3.68 -23.61
C GLY A 11 -6.78 -2.83 -22.86
N ILE A 12 -7.68 -2.18 -23.59
CA ILE A 12 -8.76 -1.35 -23.04
C ILE A 12 -9.64 -2.21 -22.13
N THR A 13 -10.19 -3.32 -22.65
CA THR A 13 -11.03 -4.25 -21.87
C THR A 13 -10.33 -4.72 -20.60
N ARG A 14 -9.04 -5.03 -20.68
CA ARG A 14 -8.28 -5.47 -19.52
C ARG A 14 -8.17 -4.40 -18.43
N VAL A 15 -7.99 -3.14 -18.81
CA VAL A 15 -7.81 -2.02 -17.87
C VAL A 15 -9.16 -1.53 -17.31
N THR A 16 -10.25 -1.68 -18.08
CA THR A 16 -11.61 -1.33 -17.62
C THR A 16 -12.21 -2.40 -16.73
N ASP A 17 -12.02 -3.68 -17.04
CA ASP A 17 -12.74 -4.77 -16.37
C ASP A 17 -12.07 -5.21 -15.07
N ARG A 18 -10.77 -4.94 -14.92
CA ARG A 18 -9.98 -5.48 -13.82
C ARG A 18 -9.06 -4.44 -13.19
N ALA A 19 -9.03 -4.50 -11.87
CA ALA A 19 -7.96 -3.93 -11.06
C ALA A 19 -6.67 -4.75 -11.27
N LEU A 20 -5.61 -4.11 -11.74
CA LEU A 20 -4.33 -4.74 -12.01
C LEU A 20 -3.48 -4.86 -10.74
N GLY A 21 -2.55 -5.82 -10.72
CA GLY A 21 -1.61 -5.98 -9.61
C GLY A 21 -2.23 -6.09 -8.21
N PRO A 22 -3.22 -6.97 -7.96
CA PRO A 22 -3.84 -7.08 -6.63
C PRO A 22 -2.85 -7.48 -5.53
N TYR A 23 -1.85 -8.30 -5.87
CA TYR A 23 -0.80 -8.72 -4.92
C TYR A 23 0.21 -7.60 -4.66
N GLN A 24 0.59 -6.84 -5.69
CA GLN A 24 1.44 -5.66 -5.59
C GLN A 24 0.77 -4.60 -4.71
N SER A 25 -0.51 -4.32 -4.96
CA SER A 25 -1.30 -3.39 -4.15
C SER A 25 -1.41 -3.82 -2.69
N ALA A 26 -1.54 -5.13 -2.44
CA ALA A 26 -1.60 -5.66 -1.07
C ALA A 26 -0.25 -5.57 -0.35
N ILE A 27 0.88 -5.86 -1.03
CA ILE A 27 2.20 -5.78 -0.40
C ILE A 27 2.62 -4.33 -0.12
N ILE A 28 2.27 -3.39 -1.00
CA ILE A 28 2.47 -1.94 -0.79
C ILE A 28 1.69 -1.48 0.45
N ARG A 29 0.40 -1.84 0.54
CA ARG A 29 -0.41 -1.54 1.73
C ARG A 29 0.23 -2.07 3.00
N ILE A 30 0.61 -3.36 3.01
CA ILE A 30 1.23 -4.00 4.17
C ILE A 30 2.57 -3.33 4.51
N GLY A 31 3.41 -3.07 3.51
CA GLY A 31 4.73 -2.46 3.68
C GLY A 31 4.63 -1.07 4.32
N PHE A 32 3.93 -0.13 3.68
CA PHE A 32 3.83 1.23 4.19
C PHE A 32 3.11 1.33 5.54
N SER A 33 2.03 0.58 5.73
CA SER A 33 1.36 0.56 7.05
C SER A 33 2.22 -0.10 8.13
N LEU A 34 2.99 -1.14 7.81
CA LEU A 34 3.92 -1.74 8.77
C LEU A 34 5.05 -0.79 9.12
N THR A 35 5.68 -0.16 8.13
CA THR A 35 6.76 0.82 8.33
C THR A 35 6.30 1.94 9.25
N TRP A 36 5.16 2.57 8.92
CA TRP A 36 4.62 3.66 9.73
C TRP A 36 4.18 3.20 11.12
N LEU A 37 3.59 2.01 11.25
CA LEU A 37 3.21 1.47 12.56
C LEU A 37 4.43 1.23 13.45
N LEU A 38 5.49 0.62 12.90
CA LEU A 38 6.72 0.39 13.65
C LEU A 38 7.38 1.70 14.05
N PHE A 39 7.34 2.70 13.18
CA PHE A 39 7.82 4.05 13.48
C PHE A 39 7.05 4.66 14.66
N LEU A 40 5.71 4.71 14.60
CA LEU A 40 4.89 5.22 15.70
C LEU A 40 5.09 4.44 17.01
N LEU A 41 5.23 3.12 16.95
CA LEU A 41 5.46 2.32 18.16
C LEU A 41 6.84 2.56 18.77
N ARG A 42 7.86 2.78 17.93
CA ARG A 42 9.21 3.11 18.39
C ARG A 42 9.27 4.51 18.99
N GLU A 43 8.61 5.48 18.37
CA GLU A 43 8.57 6.86 18.85
C GLU A 43 7.59 7.07 20.01
N PHE A 44 6.80 6.06 20.36
CA PHE A 44 5.80 6.17 21.42
C PHE A 44 6.35 6.77 22.74
N PRO A 45 7.54 6.42 23.26
CA PRO A 45 8.06 7.01 24.49
C PRO A 45 8.34 8.52 24.38
N HIS A 46 8.79 8.99 23.21
CA HIS A 46 9.22 10.37 22.97
C HIS A 46 8.19 11.21 22.21
N ARG A 47 7.04 10.62 21.83
CA ARG A 47 6.00 11.23 20.98
C ARG A 47 5.62 12.67 21.38
N ARG A 48 5.63 12.97 22.67
CA ARG A 48 5.25 14.28 23.23
C ARG A 48 6.30 15.35 22.91
N GLU A 49 7.57 14.98 22.97
CA GLU A 49 8.68 15.86 22.63
C GLU A 49 8.73 16.09 21.11
N LEU A 50 8.49 15.04 20.32
CA LEU A 50 8.62 15.11 18.85
C LEU A 50 7.44 15.83 18.18
N TYR A 51 6.21 15.61 18.68
CA TYR A 51 4.98 16.04 17.99
C TYR A 51 3.97 16.76 18.89
N GLY A 52 4.22 16.81 20.20
CA GLY A 52 3.32 17.42 21.16
C GLY A 52 3.28 18.95 21.07
N PRO A 53 2.32 19.58 21.75
CA PRO A 53 2.19 21.04 21.79
C PRO A 53 3.43 21.72 22.42
N ASP A 54 4.00 21.10 23.45
CA ASP A 54 5.17 21.59 24.20
C ASP A 54 6.51 21.11 23.63
N GLY A 55 6.52 20.54 22.42
CA GLY A 55 7.75 20.09 21.78
C GLY A 55 8.68 21.26 21.40
N PRO A 56 9.97 21.00 21.13
CA PRO A 56 10.94 22.04 20.75
C PRO A 56 10.51 22.85 19.53
N TRP A 57 9.77 22.22 18.61
CA TRP A 57 9.06 22.91 17.53
C TRP A 57 7.72 23.43 18.05
N SER A 58 7.72 24.69 18.50
CA SER A 58 6.58 25.32 19.16
C SER A 58 5.32 25.30 18.30
N TRP A 59 4.16 25.34 18.96
CA TRP A 59 2.87 25.42 18.30
C TRP A 59 2.77 26.58 17.30
N GLU A 60 3.25 27.77 17.69
CA GLU A 60 3.22 28.98 16.85
C GLU A 60 4.06 28.82 15.59
N LEU A 61 5.26 28.23 15.69
CA LEU A 61 6.11 27.97 14.53
C LEU A 61 5.48 26.94 13.59
N ALA A 62 4.84 25.91 14.13
CA ALA A 62 4.07 24.94 13.33
C ALA A 62 2.88 25.62 12.62
N GLN A 63 2.19 26.54 13.29
CA GLN A 63 1.10 27.31 12.71
C GLN A 63 1.58 28.21 11.56
N GLN A 64 2.71 28.91 11.72
CA GLN A 64 3.27 29.76 10.67
C GLN A 64 3.70 28.94 9.44
N LEU A 65 4.37 27.80 9.64
CA LEU A 65 4.76 26.93 8.53
C LEU A 65 3.57 26.38 7.75
N THR A 66 2.56 25.86 8.47
CA THR A 66 1.36 25.26 7.86
C THR A 66 0.51 26.30 7.12
N ALA A 67 0.45 27.54 7.62
CA ALA A 67 -0.23 28.64 6.94
C ALA A 67 0.50 29.10 5.66
N ASN A 68 1.83 28.95 5.58
CA ASN A 68 2.61 29.38 4.43
C ASN A 68 2.54 28.42 3.23
N ASN A 69 2.25 27.14 3.46
CA ASN A 69 2.25 26.10 2.43
C ASN A 69 0.93 25.32 2.31
N ASP A 70 -0.12 25.78 3.01
CA ASP A 70 -1.44 25.13 3.09
C ASP A 70 -1.38 23.65 3.51
N ALA A 71 -0.37 23.26 4.30
CA ALA A 71 -0.21 21.88 4.75
C ALA A 71 -1.32 21.47 5.73
N PHE A 72 -1.93 20.32 5.48
CA PHE A 72 -2.98 19.80 6.34
C PHE A 72 -2.43 19.06 7.55
N THR A 73 -2.91 19.41 8.74
CA THR A 73 -2.69 18.65 9.96
C THR A 73 -3.84 18.83 10.95
N VAL A 74 -4.35 17.71 11.47
CA VAL A 74 -5.39 17.71 12.51
C VAL A 74 -4.81 18.10 13.86
N LEU A 75 -3.49 17.97 14.05
CA LEU A 75 -2.83 18.35 15.29
C LEU A 75 -2.96 19.85 15.55
N MET A 76 -3.08 20.69 14.51
CA MET A 76 -3.23 22.15 14.66
C MET A 76 -4.64 22.62 15.05
N TRP A 77 -5.59 21.72 15.29
CA TRP A 77 -6.97 22.09 15.68
C TRP A 77 -7.11 22.43 17.16
N SER A 78 -6.22 21.93 18.01
CA SER A 78 -6.16 22.26 19.43
C SER A 78 -4.75 21.99 19.97
N ASP A 79 -4.25 22.92 20.77
CA ASP A 79 -3.00 22.82 21.53
C ASP A 79 -3.11 21.91 22.77
N SER A 80 -4.29 21.31 23.00
CA SER A 80 -4.52 20.41 24.13
C SER A 80 -3.72 19.11 24.01
N MET A 81 -3.05 18.75 25.10
CA MET A 81 -2.36 17.47 25.20
C MET A 81 -3.29 16.26 25.03
N VAL A 82 -4.55 16.39 25.46
CA VAL A 82 -5.56 15.33 25.28
C VAL A 82 -5.89 15.14 23.81
N TRP A 83 -6.01 16.24 23.06
CA TRP A 83 -6.25 16.20 21.62
C TRP A 83 -5.10 15.50 20.88
N PHE A 84 -3.87 15.87 21.22
CA PHE A 84 -2.67 15.22 20.68
C PHE A 84 -2.68 13.70 20.89
N GLU A 85 -2.94 13.22 22.12
CA GLU A 85 -2.96 11.78 22.42
C GLU A 85 -4.08 11.05 21.66
N ILE A 86 -5.24 11.68 21.48
CA ILE A 86 -6.35 11.12 20.68
C ILE A 86 -5.92 10.98 19.22
N VAL A 87 -5.36 12.03 18.61
CA VAL A 87 -4.92 12.01 17.21
C VAL A 87 -3.83 10.95 17.02
N TYR A 88 -2.87 10.86 17.94
CA TYR A 88 -1.80 9.87 17.90
C TYR A 88 -2.33 8.43 18.02
N ALA A 89 -3.28 8.18 18.94
CA ALA A 89 -3.92 6.88 19.09
C ALA A 89 -4.74 6.49 17.84
N VAL A 90 -5.48 7.45 17.27
CA VAL A 90 -6.23 7.25 16.02
C VAL A 90 -5.27 6.96 14.86
N ALA A 91 -4.12 7.62 14.79
CA ALA A 91 -3.09 7.32 13.80
C ALA A 91 -2.65 5.86 13.91
N ILE A 92 -2.22 5.38 15.09
CA ILE A 92 -1.84 3.97 15.32
C ILE A 92 -2.96 3.01 14.92
N LEU A 93 -4.19 3.25 15.39
CA LEU A 93 -5.33 2.37 15.15
C LEU A 93 -5.69 2.32 13.65
N SER A 94 -5.66 3.46 12.96
CA SER A 94 -5.93 3.53 11.52
C SER A 94 -4.85 2.83 10.70
N THR A 95 -3.58 2.98 11.08
CA THR A 95 -2.46 2.26 10.46
C THR A 95 -2.59 0.76 10.66
N PHE A 96 -2.92 0.31 11.87
CA PHE A 96 -3.14 -1.10 12.16
C PHE A 96 -4.35 -1.66 11.41
N ALA A 97 -5.44 -0.91 11.33
CA ALA A 97 -6.61 -1.27 10.53
C ALA A 97 -6.26 -1.42 9.04
N LEU A 98 -5.48 -0.50 8.48
CA LEU A 98 -5.01 -0.55 7.10
C LEU A 98 -4.06 -1.73 6.86
N LEU A 99 -3.15 -2.01 7.80
CA LEU A 99 -2.25 -3.16 7.76
C LEU A 99 -3.02 -4.47 7.62
N LEU A 100 -4.03 -4.67 8.46
CA LEU A 100 -4.94 -5.82 8.38
C LEU A 100 -5.86 -5.79 7.15
N GLY A 101 -5.97 -4.65 6.47
CA GLY A 101 -6.92 -4.40 5.40
C GLY A 101 -8.36 -4.55 5.89
N TRP A 102 -8.65 -4.00 7.06
CA TRP A 102 -9.99 -3.89 7.63
C TRP A 102 -10.61 -2.55 7.23
N ARG A 103 -11.75 -2.60 6.54
CA ARG A 103 -12.45 -1.40 6.05
C ARG A 103 -11.48 -0.49 5.28
N ALA A 104 -10.70 -1.09 4.38
CA ALA A 104 -9.48 -0.51 3.85
C ALA A 104 -9.67 0.86 3.19
N ARG A 105 -10.86 1.15 2.64
CA ARG A 105 -11.20 2.48 2.10
C ARG A 105 -11.22 3.55 3.19
N ALA A 106 -11.93 3.31 4.30
CA ALA A 106 -11.96 4.26 5.40
C ALA A 106 -10.62 4.30 6.13
N ALA A 107 -9.99 3.13 6.31
CA ALA A 107 -8.69 3.03 6.96
C ALA A 107 -7.57 3.73 6.18
N SER A 108 -7.58 3.73 4.84
CA SER A 108 -6.57 4.44 4.05
C SER A 108 -6.69 5.96 4.16
N VAL A 109 -7.92 6.50 4.20
CA VAL A 109 -8.13 7.94 4.43
C VAL A 109 -7.68 8.34 5.84
N LEU A 110 -8.05 7.57 6.86
CA LEU A 110 -7.60 7.83 8.24
C LEU A 110 -6.09 7.68 8.39
N PHE A 111 -5.48 6.70 7.72
CA PHE A 111 -4.03 6.53 7.66
C PHE A 111 -3.35 7.75 7.05
N MET A 112 -3.84 8.24 5.92
CA MET A 112 -3.33 9.46 5.28
C MET A 112 -3.46 10.69 6.19
N VAL A 113 -4.62 10.86 6.83
CA VAL A 113 -4.82 11.94 7.82
C VAL A 113 -3.81 11.83 8.97
N GLY A 114 -3.56 10.62 9.49
CA GLY A 114 -2.58 10.40 10.56
C GLY A 114 -1.14 10.70 10.14
N VAL A 115 -0.72 10.24 8.95
CA VAL A 115 0.61 10.52 8.37
C VAL A 115 0.79 12.03 8.19
N PHE A 116 -0.16 12.69 7.52
CA PHE A 116 -0.07 14.12 7.25
C PHE A 116 -0.07 14.93 8.54
N SER A 117 -0.89 14.54 9.51
CA SER A 117 -0.98 15.27 10.78
C SER A 117 0.36 15.28 11.52
N LEU A 118 1.05 14.14 11.60
CA LEU A 118 2.32 14.04 12.33
C LEU A 118 3.49 14.61 11.53
N GLN A 119 3.60 14.31 10.25
CA GLN A 119 4.72 14.79 9.43
C GLN A 119 4.65 16.30 9.19
N ASN A 120 3.46 16.87 8.95
CA ASN A 120 3.31 18.31 8.78
C ASN A 120 3.42 19.08 10.11
N ARG A 121 3.25 18.41 11.27
CA ARG A 121 3.47 19.02 12.59
C ARG A 121 4.96 19.23 12.89
N SER A 122 5.82 18.36 12.38
CA SER A 122 7.28 18.35 12.65
C SER A 122 8.09 17.99 11.40
N VAL A 123 8.10 18.90 10.42
CA VAL A 123 8.67 18.67 9.07
C VAL A 123 10.17 18.34 9.09
N PHE A 124 10.93 18.88 10.06
CA PHE A 124 12.39 18.69 10.13
C PHE A 124 12.82 17.38 10.81
N MET A 125 11.88 16.63 11.38
CA MET A 125 12.18 15.34 12.03
C MET A 125 12.35 14.20 11.02
N GLY A 126 11.73 14.33 9.83
CA GLY A 126 11.67 13.25 8.86
C GLY A 126 12.88 13.17 7.92
N ASP A 127 13.02 12.04 7.25
CA ASP A 127 14.00 11.80 6.18
C ASP A 127 13.34 11.58 4.80
N GLY A 128 14.12 11.15 3.81
CA GLY A 128 13.59 10.88 2.47
C GLY A 128 12.50 9.82 2.43
N GLY A 129 12.51 8.86 3.35
CA GLY A 129 11.54 7.78 3.48
C GLY A 129 10.20 8.28 4.02
N ASP A 130 10.23 9.28 4.91
CA ASP A 130 9.02 9.97 5.36
C ASP A 130 8.28 10.62 4.19
N ASN A 131 9.01 11.28 3.28
CA ASN A 131 8.43 11.86 2.06
C ASN A 131 7.77 10.78 1.17
N VAL A 132 8.40 9.60 1.05
CA VAL A 132 7.80 8.48 0.34
C VAL A 132 6.52 8.01 1.03
N ILE A 133 6.52 7.85 2.36
CA ILE A 133 5.32 7.48 3.12
C ILE A 133 4.22 8.53 2.92
N HIS A 134 4.56 9.82 2.92
CA HIS A 134 3.63 10.93 2.68
C HIS A 134 2.89 10.77 1.35
N LEU A 135 3.65 10.63 0.25
CA LEU A 135 3.08 10.45 -1.09
C LEU A 135 2.25 9.16 -1.18
N MET A 136 2.77 8.07 -0.63
CA MET A 136 2.13 6.76 -0.70
C MET A 136 0.85 6.70 0.12
N ALA A 137 0.76 7.45 1.22
CA ALA A 137 -0.46 7.57 2.02
C ALA A 137 -1.59 8.21 1.20
N MET A 138 -1.28 9.25 0.40
CA MET A 138 -2.22 9.84 -0.55
C MET A 138 -2.62 8.84 -1.64
N TYR A 139 -1.65 8.19 -2.29
CA TYR A 139 -1.93 7.27 -3.40
C TYR A 139 -2.76 6.07 -2.96
N LEU A 140 -2.53 5.53 -1.75
CA LEU A 140 -3.25 4.38 -1.21
C LEU A 140 -4.76 4.62 -1.03
N VAL A 141 -5.23 5.87 -0.94
CA VAL A 141 -6.67 6.20 -0.93
C VAL A 141 -7.35 5.75 -2.22
N PHE A 142 -6.64 5.83 -3.35
CA PHE A 142 -7.18 5.48 -4.67
C PHE A 142 -6.91 4.03 -5.08
N VAL A 143 -6.09 3.29 -4.33
CA VAL A 143 -5.70 1.92 -4.64
C VAL A 143 -6.66 0.92 -3.99
N ARG A 144 -7.17 -0.03 -4.79
CA ARG A 144 -7.94 -1.20 -4.31
C ARG A 144 -7.06 -2.24 -3.61
N CYS A 145 -6.36 -1.84 -2.55
CA CYS A 145 -5.30 -2.61 -1.90
C CYS A 145 -5.76 -3.74 -0.96
N ALA A 146 -7.07 -3.96 -0.85
CA ALA A 146 -7.65 -4.98 0.03
C ALA A 146 -8.35 -6.14 -0.72
N GLN A 147 -8.03 -6.35 -1.99
CA GLN A 147 -8.58 -7.47 -2.78
C GLN A 147 -7.99 -8.83 -2.39
N VAL A 148 -6.75 -8.85 -1.88
CA VAL A 148 -6.07 -10.03 -1.36
C VAL A 148 -5.35 -9.70 -0.05
N TRP A 149 -5.02 -10.74 0.72
CA TRP A 149 -4.29 -10.62 2.00
C TRP A 149 -4.87 -9.57 2.95
N SER A 150 -6.18 -9.54 3.11
CA SER A 150 -6.90 -8.57 3.94
C SER A 150 -8.08 -9.20 4.65
N LEU A 151 -8.51 -8.56 5.75
CA LEU A 151 -9.75 -8.91 6.42
C LEU A 151 -10.98 -8.63 5.54
N ASP A 152 -10.94 -7.59 4.71
CA ASP A 152 -12.01 -7.28 3.76
C ASP A 152 -12.16 -8.34 2.67
N ALA A 153 -11.07 -8.86 2.09
CA ALA A 153 -11.12 -9.97 1.13
C ALA A 153 -11.68 -11.24 1.75
N ARG A 154 -11.31 -11.52 3.01
CA ARG A 154 -11.86 -12.63 3.78
C ARG A 154 -13.36 -12.44 4.05
N ARG A 155 -13.79 -11.23 4.38
CA ARG A 155 -15.21 -10.90 4.59
C ARG A 155 -16.00 -11.07 3.31
N ALA A 156 -15.53 -10.52 2.19
CA ALA A 156 -16.16 -10.64 0.88
C ALA A 156 -16.30 -12.10 0.44
N ARG A 157 -15.27 -12.94 0.66
CA ARG A 157 -15.34 -14.37 0.38
C ARG A 157 -16.44 -15.06 1.21
N ARG A 158 -16.48 -14.81 2.52
CA ARG A 158 -17.49 -15.39 3.42
C ARG A 158 -18.90 -14.94 3.08
N THR A 159 -19.09 -13.68 2.69
CA THR A 159 -20.38 -13.17 2.23
C THR A 159 -20.86 -13.92 0.99
N ARG A 160 -20.00 -14.13 -0.02
CA ARG A 160 -20.32 -14.93 -1.21
C ARG A 160 -20.66 -16.38 -0.87
N GLU A 161 -19.89 -17.01 0.02
CA GLU A 161 -20.15 -18.38 0.48
C GLU A 161 -21.50 -18.49 1.21
N ARG A 162 -21.88 -17.50 2.03
CA ARG A 162 -23.18 -17.49 2.73
C ARG A 162 -24.34 -17.26 1.78
N LEU A 163 -24.20 -16.31 0.85
CA LEU A 163 -25.18 -16.06 -0.21
C LEU A 163 -25.46 -17.32 -1.03
N ALA A 164 -24.41 -18.04 -1.43
CA ALA A 164 -24.56 -19.31 -2.14
C ALA A 164 -25.23 -20.44 -1.32
N ARG A 165 -25.16 -20.40 0.02
CA ARG A 165 -25.74 -21.43 0.89
C ARG A 165 -27.16 -21.14 1.37
N VAL A 166 -27.45 -19.87 1.70
CA VAL A 166 -28.68 -19.47 2.42
C VAL A 166 -29.45 -18.39 1.64
N GLY A 167 -28.93 -17.89 0.51
CA GLY A 167 -29.56 -16.81 -0.25
C GLY A 167 -29.44 -15.41 0.40
N GLU A 168 -28.90 -15.31 1.62
CA GLU A 168 -28.88 -14.06 2.39
C GLU A 168 -27.47 -13.49 2.62
N ALA A 169 -27.30 -12.20 2.27
CA ALA A 169 -26.11 -11.44 2.63
C ALA A 169 -26.09 -11.09 4.13
N PRO A 170 -24.92 -11.09 4.80
CA PRO A 170 -24.79 -10.54 6.15
C PRO A 170 -25.09 -9.04 6.16
N VAL A 171 -25.83 -8.57 7.17
CA VAL A 171 -26.10 -7.13 7.36
C VAL A 171 -24.83 -6.40 7.79
N ASP A 172 -24.43 -5.38 7.04
CA ASP A 172 -23.29 -4.53 7.36
C ASP A 172 -23.67 -3.33 8.24
N ARG A 173 -23.47 -3.45 9.55
CA ARG A 173 -23.70 -2.35 10.52
C ARG A 173 -22.49 -1.43 10.71
N VAL A 174 -21.28 -1.95 10.49
CA VAL A 174 -20.03 -1.22 10.74
C VAL A 174 -19.79 -0.16 9.67
N GLY A 175 -20.15 -0.44 8.41
CA GLY A 175 -20.03 0.53 7.32
C GLY A 175 -20.79 1.84 7.61
N PRO A 176 -22.11 1.78 7.88
CA PRO A 176 -22.90 2.96 8.22
C PRO A 176 -22.40 3.69 9.47
N ALA A 177 -22.04 2.96 10.52
CA ALA A 177 -21.51 3.56 11.74
C ALA A 177 -20.23 4.37 11.48
N LEU A 178 -19.27 3.80 10.73
CA LEU A 178 -18.06 4.53 10.32
C LEU A 178 -18.40 5.75 9.47
N TRP A 179 -19.34 5.64 8.55
CA TRP A 179 -19.75 6.74 7.70
C TRP A 179 -20.37 7.90 8.50
N CYS A 180 -21.24 7.60 9.45
CA CYS A 180 -21.84 8.60 10.34
C CYS A 180 -20.78 9.27 11.23
N VAL A 181 -19.86 8.48 11.83
CA VAL A 181 -18.79 9.03 12.69
C VAL A 181 -17.86 9.95 11.90
N LEU A 182 -17.42 9.53 10.72
CA LEU A 182 -16.56 10.35 9.86
C LEU A 182 -17.30 11.58 9.32
N GLY A 183 -18.59 11.45 8.99
CA GLY A 183 -19.42 12.57 8.56
C GLY A 183 -19.62 13.60 9.68
N PHE A 184 -19.86 13.14 10.90
CA PHE A 184 -19.95 14.02 12.07
C PHE A 184 -18.63 14.75 12.33
N ALA A 185 -17.49 14.05 12.26
CA ALA A 185 -16.17 14.68 12.39
C ALA A 185 -15.94 15.76 11.31
N LEU A 186 -16.35 15.51 10.06
CA LEU A 186 -16.28 16.51 8.99
C LEU A 186 -17.22 17.69 9.20
N LEU A 187 -18.43 17.47 9.72
CA LEU A 187 -19.35 18.56 10.10
C LEU A 187 -18.73 19.45 11.18
N VAL A 188 -18.17 18.85 12.23
CA VAL A 188 -17.47 19.58 13.29
C VAL A 188 -16.29 20.38 12.72
N ALA A 189 -15.48 19.77 11.85
CA ALA A 189 -14.36 20.46 11.21
C ALA A 189 -14.81 21.62 10.30
N THR A 190 -15.93 21.45 9.59
CA THR A 190 -16.52 22.45 8.70
C THR A 190 -17.06 23.65 9.48
N PHE A 191 -17.94 23.40 10.46
CA PHE A 191 -18.60 24.47 11.21
C PHE A 191 -17.73 25.07 12.30
N GLY A 192 -16.71 24.34 12.78
CA GLY A 192 -15.69 24.84 13.69
C GLY A 192 -14.60 25.67 13.00
N GLY A 193 -14.61 25.79 11.67
CA GLY A 193 -13.56 26.53 10.94
C GLY A 193 -12.16 25.94 11.09
N LEU A 194 -12.06 24.64 11.38
CA LEU A 194 -10.79 23.96 11.70
C LEU A 194 -9.95 23.64 10.45
N ILE A 195 -10.58 23.63 9.27
CA ILE A 195 -9.92 23.40 8.00
C ILE A 195 -10.02 24.68 7.15
N PRO A 196 -8.91 25.38 6.88
CA PRO A 196 -8.90 26.56 6.02
C PRO A 196 -9.23 26.19 4.56
N GLY A 197 -9.79 27.15 3.81
CA GLY A 197 -10.10 27.00 2.37
C GLY A 197 -11.58 26.96 1.98
N GLY A 198 -12.49 26.92 2.96
CA GLY A 198 -13.95 26.91 2.71
C GLY A 198 -14.45 25.67 1.98
N LEU A 199 -15.74 25.61 1.64
CA LEU A 199 -16.35 24.41 1.02
C LEU A 199 -16.00 24.21 -0.46
N LEU A 200 -15.58 25.28 -1.15
CA LEU A 200 -15.34 25.29 -2.59
C LEU A 200 -13.83 25.20 -2.96
N GLY A 201 -12.94 24.98 -1.99
CA GLY A 201 -11.51 24.80 -2.24
C GLY A 201 -10.76 24.06 -1.13
N GLY A 202 -9.58 23.54 -1.46
CA GLY A 202 -8.64 22.96 -0.50
C GLY A 202 -9.04 21.59 0.09
N TRP A 203 -8.56 21.34 1.31
CA TRP A 203 -8.70 20.06 2.00
C TRP A 203 -10.14 19.71 2.35
N LEU A 204 -10.98 20.72 2.62
CA LEU A 204 -12.37 20.48 3.02
C LEU A 204 -13.19 19.89 1.87
N THR A 205 -13.07 20.43 0.66
CA THR A 205 -13.68 19.88 -0.56
C THR A 205 -13.19 18.46 -0.83
N PHE A 206 -11.88 18.22 -0.63
CA PHE A 206 -11.29 16.89 -0.81
C PHE A 206 -11.91 15.86 0.14
N PHE A 207 -12.01 16.15 1.44
CA PHE A 207 -12.59 15.21 2.41
C PHE A 207 -14.09 15.00 2.24
N TRP A 208 -14.87 16.05 1.96
CA TRP A 208 -16.29 15.91 1.65
C TRP A 208 -16.50 15.09 0.37
N GLY A 209 -15.66 15.29 -0.64
CA GLY A 209 -15.64 14.48 -1.86
C GLY A 209 -15.39 13.00 -1.58
N LEU A 210 -14.36 12.68 -0.79
CA LEU A 210 -14.06 11.30 -0.38
C LEU A 210 -15.23 10.67 0.40
N TRP A 211 -15.80 11.41 1.35
CA TRP A 211 -16.94 10.96 2.14
C TRP A 211 -18.17 10.65 1.27
N ALA A 212 -18.48 11.52 0.31
CA ALA A 212 -19.56 11.34 -0.65
C ALA A 212 -19.30 10.15 -1.59
N VAL A 213 -18.09 10.00 -2.12
CA VAL A 213 -17.70 8.85 -2.97
C VAL A 213 -17.82 7.54 -2.20
N HIS A 214 -17.45 7.52 -0.93
CA HIS A 214 -17.60 6.33 -0.08
C HIS A 214 -19.07 6.01 0.19
N ALA A 215 -19.92 7.03 0.39
CA ALA A 215 -21.37 6.88 0.51
C ALA A 215 -21.98 6.25 -0.76
N LEU A 216 -21.62 6.82 -1.92
CA LEU A 216 -22.03 6.34 -3.23
C LEU A 216 -21.62 4.88 -3.42
N TRP A 217 -20.37 4.52 -3.10
CA TRP A 217 -19.90 3.15 -3.24
C TRP A 217 -20.65 2.18 -2.33
N TRP A 218 -20.95 2.60 -1.10
CA TRP A 218 -21.73 1.79 -0.16
C TRP A 218 -23.17 1.58 -0.64
N ALA A 219 -23.81 2.60 -1.21
CA ALA A 219 -25.15 2.50 -1.78
C ALA A 219 -25.17 1.57 -3.00
N VAL A 220 -24.23 1.78 -3.92
CA VAL A 220 -24.07 1.00 -5.16
C VAL A 220 -23.74 -0.46 -4.89
N GLY A 221 -23.05 -0.76 -3.78
CA GLY A 221 -22.78 -2.14 -3.36
C GLY A 221 -24.02 -2.97 -3.00
N ARG A 222 -25.22 -2.36 -2.93
CA ARG A 222 -26.51 -3.06 -2.76
C ARG A 222 -27.24 -3.34 -4.06
N ILE A 223 -26.79 -2.75 -5.16
CA ILE A 223 -27.40 -2.93 -6.47
C ILE A 223 -26.78 -4.15 -7.13
N ASP A 224 -27.58 -4.92 -7.86
CA ASP A 224 -27.11 -6.08 -8.62
C ASP A 224 -25.99 -5.70 -9.60
N ALA A 225 -25.02 -6.61 -9.71
CA ALA A 225 -23.78 -6.39 -10.46
C ALA A 225 -24.01 -6.06 -11.94
N ASP A 226 -25.09 -6.59 -12.53
CA ASP A 226 -25.37 -6.49 -13.97
C ASP A 226 -26.10 -5.20 -14.36
N THR A 227 -26.41 -4.34 -13.39
CA THR A 227 -27.04 -3.05 -13.69
C THR A 227 -26.03 -2.07 -14.32
N LYS A 228 -26.47 -1.38 -15.39
CA LYS A 228 -25.65 -0.36 -16.09
C LYS A 228 -24.92 0.64 -15.15
N PRO A 229 -25.58 1.26 -14.14
CA PRO A 229 -24.87 2.19 -13.25
C PRO A 229 -23.78 1.51 -12.40
N ARG A 230 -24.00 0.26 -11.99
CA ARG A 230 -23.01 -0.51 -11.22
C ARG A 230 -21.76 -0.82 -12.05
N VAL A 231 -21.96 -1.25 -13.29
CA VAL A 231 -20.87 -1.54 -14.25
C VAL A 231 -20.04 -0.28 -14.52
N LEU A 232 -20.68 0.86 -14.78
CA LEU A 232 -19.98 2.12 -15.04
C LEU A 232 -19.09 2.53 -13.86
N LEU A 233 -19.60 2.45 -12.63
CA LEU A 233 -18.84 2.79 -11.43
C LEU A 233 -17.70 1.79 -11.15
N ASP A 234 -17.90 0.51 -11.46
CA ASP A 234 -16.84 -0.48 -11.37
C ASP A 234 -15.72 -0.20 -12.38
N ILE A 235 -16.04 0.21 -13.62
CA ILE A 235 -15.07 0.66 -14.62
C ILE A 235 -14.29 1.87 -14.10
N VAL A 236 -14.97 2.94 -13.67
CA VAL A 236 -14.32 4.15 -13.15
C VAL A 236 -13.39 3.82 -11.99
N GLY A 237 -13.85 2.99 -11.04
CA GLY A 237 -13.03 2.61 -9.91
C GLY A 237 -11.87 1.66 -10.25
N ASN A 238 -11.95 0.88 -11.34
CA ASN A 238 -10.81 0.11 -11.86
C ASN A 238 -9.80 1.04 -12.53
N LEU A 239 -10.26 2.02 -13.32
CA LEU A 239 -9.40 3.02 -13.97
C LEU A 239 -8.66 3.88 -12.93
N ALA A 240 -9.35 4.39 -11.91
CA ALA A 240 -8.74 5.17 -10.83
C ALA A 240 -7.64 4.38 -10.11
N HIS A 241 -7.93 3.11 -9.80
CA HIS A 241 -6.94 2.23 -9.17
C HIS A 241 -5.73 1.94 -10.08
N ASN A 242 -5.97 1.64 -11.36
CA ASN A 242 -4.91 1.33 -12.31
C ASN A 242 -4.03 2.57 -12.58
N ALA A 243 -4.64 3.76 -12.66
CA ALA A 243 -3.93 5.03 -12.75
C ALA A 243 -3.07 5.28 -11.50
N ALA A 244 -3.63 5.11 -10.30
CA ALA A 244 -2.89 5.25 -9.04
C ALA A 244 -1.72 4.25 -8.96
N LEU A 245 -1.91 3.01 -9.42
CA LEU A 245 -0.83 2.02 -9.47
C LEU A 245 0.30 2.44 -10.43
N VAL A 246 -0.04 3.01 -11.60
CA VAL A 246 0.96 3.56 -12.52
C VAL A 246 1.69 4.74 -11.89
N VAL A 247 0.99 5.64 -11.19
CA VAL A 247 1.60 6.76 -10.45
C VAL A 247 2.58 6.25 -9.42
N ILE A 248 2.22 5.24 -8.61
CA ILE A 248 3.13 4.64 -7.62
C ILE A 248 4.38 4.06 -8.30
N MET A 249 4.22 3.36 -9.42
CA MET A 249 5.36 2.81 -10.17
C MET A 249 6.24 3.92 -10.77
N ALA A 250 5.64 4.96 -11.32
CA ALA A 250 6.35 6.11 -11.88
C ALA A 250 7.10 6.87 -10.78
N GLU A 251 6.46 7.13 -9.64
CA GLU A 251 7.06 7.77 -8.47
C GLU A 251 8.32 7.04 -8.02
N ALA A 252 8.25 5.71 -7.85
CA ALA A 252 9.43 4.93 -7.49
C ALA A 252 10.56 5.07 -8.53
N CYS A 253 10.23 5.08 -9.82
CA CYS A 253 11.24 5.31 -10.87
C CYS A 253 11.83 6.72 -10.81
N LEU A 254 11.01 7.73 -10.55
CA LEU A 254 11.43 9.12 -10.44
C LEU A 254 12.34 9.34 -9.23
N ILE A 255 12.00 8.75 -8.09
CA ILE A 255 12.84 8.78 -6.88
C ILE A 255 14.24 8.27 -7.20
N TYR A 256 14.36 7.09 -7.84
CA TYR A 256 15.67 6.54 -8.17
C TYR A 256 16.40 7.32 -9.26
N ALA A 257 15.70 7.72 -10.32
CA ALA A 257 16.29 8.50 -11.40
C ALA A 257 16.83 9.84 -10.88
N ALA A 258 16.02 10.57 -10.10
CA ALA A 258 16.43 11.83 -9.49
C ALA A 258 17.59 11.62 -8.50
N ALA A 259 17.50 10.61 -7.63
CA ALA A 259 18.54 10.30 -6.68
C ALA A 259 19.87 9.95 -7.36
N GLY A 260 19.85 9.20 -8.47
CA GLY A 260 21.05 8.86 -9.24
C GLY A 260 21.61 10.05 -10.01
N TRP A 261 20.76 10.82 -10.68
CA TRP A 261 21.18 11.98 -11.48
C TRP A 261 21.71 13.13 -10.63
N TYR A 262 21.15 13.31 -9.44
CA TYR A 262 21.66 14.27 -8.46
C TYR A 262 23.04 13.87 -7.96
N LYS A 263 23.28 12.57 -7.70
CA LYS A 263 24.58 12.05 -7.28
C LYS A 263 25.67 12.26 -8.34
N ILE A 264 25.36 12.03 -9.62
CA ILE A 264 26.33 12.22 -10.72
C ILE A 264 26.95 13.63 -10.72
N GLN A 265 26.22 14.64 -10.26
CA GLN A 265 26.67 16.03 -10.20
C GLN A 265 27.60 16.34 -9.01
N GLY A 266 27.64 15.49 -7.98
CA GLY A 266 28.42 15.71 -6.78
C GLY A 266 29.88 15.24 -6.92
N SER A 267 30.84 16.10 -6.56
CA SER A 267 32.28 15.78 -6.65
C SER A 267 32.67 14.50 -5.90
N ARG A 268 32.09 14.25 -4.72
CA ARG A 268 32.33 13.04 -3.92
C ARG A 268 31.84 11.75 -4.60
N TRP A 269 30.84 11.85 -5.45
CA TRP A 269 30.37 10.69 -6.23
C TRP A 269 31.25 10.49 -7.45
N GLN A 270 31.73 11.58 -8.05
CA GLN A 270 32.63 11.54 -9.20
C GLN A 270 34.00 10.97 -8.84
N ASP A 271 34.55 11.32 -7.67
CA ASP A 271 35.84 10.82 -7.18
C ASP A 271 35.76 9.43 -6.50
N GLY A 272 34.56 8.85 -6.40
CA GLY A 272 34.34 7.51 -5.86
C GLY A 272 34.39 7.41 -4.33
N THR A 273 34.36 8.54 -3.61
CA THR A 273 34.52 8.57 -2.14
C THR A 273 33.20 8.76 -1.37
N ALA A 274 32.08 9.01 -2.03
CA ALA A 274 30.83 9.43 -1.36
C ALA A 274 30.36 8.49 -0.25
N ALA A 275 30.46 7.16 -0.43
CA ALA A 275 30.05 6.19 0.58
C ALA A 275 30.92 6.23 1.85
N TYR A 276 32.15 6.78 1.78
CA TYR A 276 33.06 6.86 2.93
C TYR A 276 32.52 7.77 4.04
N TYR A 277 31.91 8.91 3.68
CA TYR A 277 31.51 9.93 4.65
C TYR A 277 30.41 9.46 5.61
N PRO A 278 29.29 8.87 5.14
CA PRO A 278 28.26 8.36 6.04
C PRO A 278 28.76 7.31 7.03
N PHE A 279 29.75 6.49 6.66
CA PHE A 279 30.33 5.50 7.56
C PHE A 279 31.10 6.13 8.75
N HIS A 280 31.51 7.39 8.64
CA HIS A 280 32.29 8.10 9.66
C HIS A 280 31.52 9.25 10.33
N LEU A 281 30.21 9.33 10.08
CA LEU A 281 29.33 10.25 10.82
C LEU A 281 28.73 9.48 12.00
N ASP A 282 29.02 9.90 13.23
CA ASP A 282 28.54 9.24 14.46
C ASP A 282 27.02 9.00 14.47
N TYR A 283 26.25 9.90 13.85
CA TYR A 283 24.81 9.77 13.71
C TYR A 283 24.37 8.60 12.81
N PHE A 284 25.16 8.26 11.79
CA PHE A 284 24.89 7.21 10.80
C PHE A 284 25.79 5.98 10.96
N SER A 285 26.51 5.84 12.09
CA SER A 285 27.41 4.70 12.33
C SER A 285 27.06 3.97 13.64
N PRO A 286 25.83 3.43 13.79
CA PRO A 286 25.41 2.73 15.01
C PRO A 286 26.28 1.52 15.35
N TRP A 287 26.99 0.96 14.36
CA TRP A 287 27.90 -0.17 14.50
C TRP A 287 29.28 0.20 13.94
N ALA A 288 30.11 0.88 14.74
CA ALA A 288 31.45 1.33 14.32
C ALA A 288 32.27 0.23 13.62
N ALA A 289 32.30 -0.99 14.18
CA ALA A 289 33.03 -2.11 13.59
C ALA A 289 32.56 -2.51 12.17
N LEU A 290 31.26 -2.35 11.88
CA LEU A 290 30.71 -2.64 10.56
C LEU A 290 31.03 -1.52 9.57
N SER A 291 30.94 -0.26 10.02
CA SER A 291 31.36 0.91 9.25
C SER A 291 32.85 0.86 8.90
N ASP A 292 33.71 0.55 9.87
CA ASP A 292 35.16 0.40 9.71
C ASP A 292 35.49 -0.74 8.75
N LEU A 293 34.76 -1.86 8.83
CA LEU A 293 34.93 -2.95 7.87
C LEU A 293 34.58 -2.47 6.45
N MET A 294 33.45 -1.78 6.28
CA MET A 294 32.99 -1.25 4.98
C MET A 294 33.88 -0.14 4.42
N SER A 295 34.64 0.57 5.26
CA SER A 295 35.60 1.59 4.84
C SER A 295 37.05 1.10 4.78
N SER A 296 37.33 -0.14 5.22
CA SER A 296 38.70 -0.70 5.29
C SER A 296 39.41 -0.81 3.93
N SER A 297 38.64 -0.81 2.83
CA SER A 297 39.15 -0.90 1.47
C SER A 297 38.59 0.23 0.61
N GLY A 298 39.47 1.08 0.08
CA GLY A 298 39.09 2.12 -0.88
C GLY A 298 38.40 1.56 -2.12
N THR A 299 38.76 0.33 -2.55
CA THR A 299 38.08 -0.35 -3.65
C THR A 299 36.63 -0.69 -3.31
N MET A 300 36.35 -1.14 -2.08
CA MET A 300 34.98 -1.42 -1.66
C MET A 300 34.14 -0.14 -1.62
N VAL A 301 34.67 0.93 -1.03
CA VAL A 301 34.02 2.25 -1.00
C VAL A 301 33.71 2.74 -2.42
N MET A 302 34.66 2.61 -3.34
CA MET A 302 34.48 2.98 -4.74
C MET A 302 33.40 2.14 -5.43
N LEU A 303 33.41 0.82 -5.23
CA LEU A 303 32.41 -0.09 -5.81
C LEU A 303 31.01 0.19 -5.29
N VAL A 304 30.86 0.46 -3.99
CA VAL A 304 29.57 0.86 -3.40
C VAL A 304 29.13 2.21 -3.98
N THR A 305 30.01 3.20 -4.00
CA THR A 305 29.72 4.55 -4.50
C THR A 305 29.22 4.53 -5.95
N TYR A 306 29.97 3.92 -6.87
CA TYR A 306 29.53 3.85 -8.27
C TYR A 306 28.40 2.84 -8.49
N GLY A 307 28.41 1.71 -7.77
CA GLY A 307 27.39 0.67 -7.88
C GLY A 307 26.00 1.21 -7.56
N THR A 308 25.87 1.97 -6.47
CA THR A 308 24.65 2.67 -6.08
C THR A 308 24.13 3.56 -7.22
N VAL A 309 24.98 4.41 -7.80
CA VAL A 309 24.57 5.32 -8.88
C VAL A 309 24.14 4.56 -10.13
N ILE A 310 24.92 3.55 -10.55
CA ILE A 310 24.62 2.74 -11.74
C ILE A 310 23.26 2.06 -11.58
N VAL A 311 23.01 1.43 -10.43
CA VAL A 311 21.77 0.71 -10.18
C VAL A 311 20.57 1.67 -10.17
N GLN A 312 20.69 2.82 -9.49
CA GLN A 312 19.62 3.82 -9.39
C GLN A 312 19.25 4.42 -10.75
N VAL A 313 20.26 4.79 -11.54
CA VAL A 313 20.04 5.36 -12.89
C VAL A 313 19.54 4.29 -13.87
N ALA A 314 20.05 3.06 -13.80
CA ALA A 314 19.67 2.01 -14.74
C ALA A 314 18.25 1.49 -14.52
N PHE A 315 17.75 1.48 -13.28
CA PHE A 315 16.51 0.78 -12.92
C PHE A 315 15.31 1.11 -13.83
N PRO A 316 14.94 2.39 -14.09
CA PRO A 316 13.83 2.74 -14.97
C PRO A 316 13.96 2.14 -16.38
N PHE A 317 15.18 2.07 -16.92
CA PHE A 317 15.45 1.52 -18.24
C PHE A 317 15.41 -0.01 -18.26
N THR A 318 15.59 -0.67 -17.12
CA THR A 318 15.53 -2.14 -17.05
C THR A 318 14.11 -2.71 -17.04
N LEU A 319 13.09 -1.87 -16.83
CA LEU A 319 11.69 -2.28 -16.74
C LEU A 319 11.19 -3.03 -17.99
N PHE A 320 11.78 -2.78 -19.17
CA PHE A 320 11.44 -3.46 -20.42
C PHE A 320 11.88 -4.93 -20.45
N ASN A 321 12.86 -5.33 -19.62
CA ASN A 321 13.32 -6.71 -19.53
C ASN A 321 13.11 -7.28 -18.13
N ARG A 322 12.12 -8.16 -17.99
CA ARG A 322 11.74 -8.79 -16.71
C ARG A 322 12.90 -9.46 -15.96
N ARG A 323 13.92 -9.98 -16.64
CA ARG A 323 15.06 -10.65 -15.98
C ARG A 323 15.98 -9.61 -15.36
N VAL A 324 16.40 -8.64 -16.17
CA VAL A 324 17.29 -7.56 -15.76
C VAL A 324 16.64 -6.74 -14.65
N LYS A 325 15.36 -6.35 -14.82
CA LYS A 325 14.56 -5.68 -13.79
C LYS A 325 14.60 -6.43 -12.46
N ASN A 326 14.34 -7.75 -12.45
CA ASN A 326 14.25 -8.50 -11.20
C ASN A 326 15.62 -8.65 -10.52
N VAL A 327 16.71 -8.71 -11.29
CA VAL A 327 18.08 -8.71 -10.73
C VAL A 327 18.38 -7.36 -10.09
N LEU A 328 18.15 -6.25 -10.81
CA LEU A 328 18.36 -4.91 -10.24
C LEU A 328 17.47 -4.65 -9.03
N LEU A 329 16.21 -5.05 -9.08
CA LEU A 329 15.29 -4.95 -7.95
C LEU A 329 15.82 -5.68 -6.70
N ALA A 330 16.41 -6.86 -6.87
CA ALA A 330 17.01 -7.59 -5.76
C ALA A 330 18.26 -6.88 -5.21
N VAL A 331 19.09 -6.31 -6.09
CA VAL A 331 20.26 -5.51 -5.70
C VAL A 331 19.82 -4.26 -4.93
N MET A 332 18.79 -3.53 -5.41
CA MET A 332 18.25 -2.34 -4.76
C MET A 332 17.65 -2.64 -3.39
N MET A 333 16.82 -3.68 -3.30
CA MET A 333 16.28 -4.12 -2.00
C MET A 333 17.40 -4.53 -1.03
N THR A 334 18.48 -5.12 -1.54
CA THR A 334 19.66 -5.47 -0.72
C THR A 334 20.41 -4.22 -0.27
N GLU A 335 20.60 -3.25 -1.16
CA GLU A 335 21.19 -1.95 -0.82
C GLU A 335 20.43 -1.27 0.32
N HIS A 336 19.09 -1.20 0.23
CA HIS A 336 18.27 -0.67 1.32
C HIS A 336 18.38 -1.50 2.60
N ALA A 337 18.44 -2.82 2.52
CA ALA A 337 18.66 -3.66 3.70
C ALA A 337 20.03 -3.42 4.34
N VAL A 338 21.08 -3.17 3.54
CA VAL A 338 22.40 -2.80 4.03
C VAL A 338 22.37 -1.42 4.68
N ILE A 339 21.74 -0.42 4.06
CA ILE A 339 21.55 0.93 4.63
C ILE A 339 20.80 0.84 5.97
N ALA A 340 19.78 -0.02 6.08
CA ALA A 340 19.00 -0.17 7.30
C ALA A 340 19.87 -0.59 8.50
N VAL A 341 20.83 -1.47 8.26
CA VAL A 341 21.68 -2.06 9.29
C VAL A 341 22.95 -1.23 9.50
N VAL A 342 23.70 -0.96 8.43
CA VAL A 342 25.00 -0.28 8.49
C VAL A 342 24.83 1.18 8.87
N LEU A 343 23.89 1.89 8.22
CA LEU A 343 23.70 3.32 8.44
C LEU A 343 22.67 3.66 9.52
N GLY A 344 22.04 2.64 10.14
CA GLY A 344 21.04 2.87 11.19
C GLY A 344 19.75 3.52 10.70
N LEU A 345 19.40 3.35 9.42
CA LEU A 345 18.23 3.97 8.78
C LEU A 345 17.11 2.95 8.47
N PRO A 346 16.53 2.25 9.48
CA PRO A 346 15.62 1.16 9.23
C PRO A 346 14.29 1.61 8.62
N PHE A 347 13.74 2.76 9.02
CA PHE A 347 12.43 3.22 8.55
C PHE A 347 12.50 3.76 7.12
N PHE A 348 13.53 4.55 6.80
CA PHE A 348 13.87 4.92 5.44
C PHE A 348 13.92 3.69 4.52
N SER A 349 14.75 2.70 4.89
CA SER A 349 14.93 1.50 4.08
C SER A 349 13.66 0.66 3.96
N LEU A 350 12.87 0.54 5.02
CA LEU A 350 11.58 -0.17 4.98
C LEU A 350 10.58 0.55 4.05
N ALA A 351 10.54 1.87 4.04
CA ALA A 351 9.72 2.65 3.11
C ALA A 351 10.14 2.42 1.66
N MET A 352 11.45 2.43 1.38
CA MET A 352 11.98 2.18 0.04
C MET A 352 11.74 0.73 -0.42
N ILE A 353 11.96 -0.26 0.44
CA ILE A 353 11.66 -1.67 0.13
C ILE A 353 10.15 -1.86 -0.11
N ALA A 354 9.29 -1.16 0.62
CA ALA A 354 7.85 -1.19 0.41
C ALA A 354 7.45 -0.57 -0.94
N ALA A 355 8.10 0.53 -1.35
CA ALA A 355 7.93 1.12 -2.68
C ALA A 355 8.35 0.13 -3.78
N ASP A 356 9.55 -0.44 -3.65
CA ASP A 356 10.13 -1.41 -4.60
C ASP A 356 9.27 -2.66 -4.78
N ALA A 357 8.54 -3.05 -3.73
CA ALA A 357 7.67 -4.23 -3.74
C ALA A 357 6.59 -4.16 -4.83
N VAL A 358 6.24 -2.98 -5.36
CA VAL A 358 5.35 -2.83 -6.51
C VAL A 358 5.87 -3.56 -7.75
N PHE A 359 7.19 -3.67 -7.92
CA PHE A 359 7.81 -4.31 -9.08
C PHE A 359 8.00 -5.82 -8.92
N LEU A 360 7.68 -6.39 -7.76
CA LEU A 360 7.84 -7.81 -7.50
C LEU A 360 6.97 -8.67 -8.44
N PRO A 361 7.51 -9.79 -8.95
CA PRO A 361 6.73 -10.69 -9.79
C PRO A 361 5.53 -11.29 -9.05
N THR A 362 4.34 -11.26 -9.65
CA THR A 362 3.14 -11.90 -9.10
C THR A 362 3.33 -13.38 -8.72
N PRO A 363 4.06 -14.22 -9.51
CA PRO A 363 4.35 -15.59 -9.10
C PRO A 363 5.15 -15.69 -7.79
N PHE A 364 6.11 -14.77 -7.58
CA PHE A 364 6.88 -14.70 -6.34
C PHE A 364 5.97 -14.34 -5.15
N LEU A 365 5.16 -13.29 -5.29
CA LEU A 365 4.19 -12.88 -4.27
C LEU A 365 3.21 -14.00 -3.91
N LYS A 366 2.67 -14.71 -4.90
CA LYS A 366 1.79 -15.88 -4.67
C LYS A 366 2.48 -17.00 -3.91
N ARG A 367 3.74 -17.32 -4.27
CA ARG A 367 4.54 -18.33 -3.55
C ARG A 367 4.76 -17.93 -2.10
N LEU A 368 5.16 -16.68 -1.87
CA LEU A 368 5.35 -16.12 -0.52
C LEU A 368 4.06 -16.22 0.31
N GLY A 369 2.92 -15.78 -0.24
CA GLY A 369 1.63 -15.90 0.44
C GLY A 369 1.24 -17.35 0.76
N GLY A 370 1.55 -18.30 -0.13
CA GLY A 370 1.34 -19.73 0.11
C GLY A 370 2.23 -20.30 1.21
N LEU A 371 3.50 -19.88 1.28
CA LEU A 371 4.41 -20.27 2.36
C LEU A 371 3.94 -19.74 3.72
N VAL A 372 3.56 -18.46 3.78
CA VAL A 372 3.02 -17.83 5.00
C VAL A 372 1.73 -18.51 5.45
N ALA A 373 0.82 -18.83 4.53
CA ALA A 373 -0.41 -19.55 4.84
C ALA A 373 -0.13 -20.94 5.45
N ARG A 374 0.79 -21.70 4.86
CA ARG A 374 1.20 -23.02 5.40
C ARG A 374 1.86 -22.91 6.76
N ALA A 375 2.74 -21.92 6.95
CA ALA A 375 3.39 -21.68 8.23
C ALA A 375 2.36 -21.36 9.32
N ARG A 376 1.41 -20.46 9.02
CA ARG A 376 0.27 -20.14 9.89
C ARG A 376 -0.54 -21.39 10.23
N ASP A 377 -0.89 -22.22 9.25
CA ASP A 377 -1.71 -23.40 9.48
C ASP A 377 -0.98 -24.44 10.36
N ARG A 378 0.34 -24.57 10.23
CA ARG A 378 1.17 -25.40 11.15
C ARG A 378 1.14 -24.85 12.57
N VAL A 379 1.31 -23.53 12.75
CA VAL A 379 1.28 -22.90 14.08
C VAL A 379 -0.11 -23.04 14.71
N VAL A 380 -1.17 -22.76 13.96
CA VAL A 380 -2.56 -22.90 14.45
C VAL A 380 -2.87 -24.35 14.84
N ARG A 381 -2.42 -25.35 14.05
CA ARG A 381 -2.58 -26.76 14.40
C ARG A 381 -1.82 -27.16 15.68
N ARG A 382 -0.65 -26.56 15.94
CA ARG A 382 0.13 -26.79 17.16
C ARG A 382 -0.50 -26.14 18.39
N VAL A 383 -1.00 -24.91 18.26
CA VAL A 383 -1.54 -24.12 19.38
C VAL A 383 -3.00 -24.45 19.70
N LEU A 384 -3.80 -24.84 18.69
CA LEU A 384 -5.21 -25.19 18.82
C LEU A 384 -5.48 -26.58 18.19
N PRO A 385 -5.04 -27.68 18.83
CA PRO A 385 -5.36 -29.03 18.37
C PRO A 385 -6.88 -29.23 18.40
N GLY A 386 -7.50 -29.37 17.22
CA GLY A 386 -8.93 -29.65 17.08
C GLY A 386 -9.68 -28.81 16.04
N ARG A 387 -9.19 -27.61 15.69
CA ARG A 387 -9.87 -26.72 14.71
C ARG A 387 -9.63 -27.09 13.23
N GLY A 388 -8.84 -28.13 12.98
CA GLY A 388 -8.43 -28.59 11.64
C GLY A 388 -9.31 -29.68 11.02
N ARG A 389 -10.33 -30.18 11.72
CA ARG A 389 -11.33 -31.08 11.13
C ARG A 389 -12.40 -30.22 10.45
N THR A 390 -12.22 -29.96 9.15
CA THR A 390 -13.39 -29.83 8.28
C THR A 390 -14.12 -31.16 8.38
N VAL A 391 -15.21 -31.20 9.14
CA VAL A 391 -16.19 -32.29 9.11
C VAL A 391 -16.61 -32.42 7.64
N PRO A 392 -16.39 -33.57 6.98
CA PRO A 392 -17.03 -33.82 5.69
C PRO A 392 -18.52 -33.58 5.88
N GLY A 393 -19.14 -32.78 4.99
CA GLY A 393 -20.60 -32.64 5.02
C GLY A 393 -21.26 -34.03 5.01
N PRO A 394 -22.50 -34.14 5.53
CA PRO A 394 -23.22 -35.41 5.52
C PRO A 394 -23.11 -36.03 4.12
N ARG A 395 -22.70 -37.30 4.04
CA ARG A 395 -22.69 -38.05 2.79
C ARG A 395 -24.06 -37.87 2.14
N ASP A 396 -24.08 -37.41 0.89
CA ASP A 396 -25.28 -37.50 0.06
C ASP A 396 -25.80 -38.95 0.14
N PRO A 397 -27.09 -39.18 0.48
CA PRO A 397 -27.68 -40.49 0.31
C PRO A 397 -27.67 -40.82 -1.18
N GLU A 398 -26.95 -41.88 -1.53
CA GLU A 398 -27.05 -42.67 -2.75
C GLU A 398 -27.80 -42.01 -3.94
N GLN A 399 -27.06 -41.35 -4.82
CA GLN A 399 -27.51 -41.24 -6.21
C GLN A 399 -27.47 -42.66 -6.82
N PRO A 400 -28.58 -43.18 -7.36
CA PRO A 400 -28.57 -44.45 -8.09
C PRO A 400 -27.67 -44.33 -9.32
N PRO A 401 -27.01 -45.42 -9.76
CA PRO A 401 -26.15 -45.38 -10.94
C PRO A 401 -26.98 -44.99 -12.18
N LEU A 402 -26.48 -44.01 -12.93
CA LEU A 402 -27.03 -43.66 -14.25
C LEU A 402 -27.01 -44.90 -15.18
N PRO A 403 -28.07 -45.13 -15.99
CA PRO A 403 -28.07 -46.23 -16.94
C PRO A 403 -26.98 -46.03 -17.99
N ARG A 404 -26.20 -47.10 -18.25
CA ARG A 404 -25.27 -47.14 -19.38
C ARG A 404 -26.05 -46.94 -20.69
N GLU A 405 -25.78 -45.83 -21.39
CA GLU A 405 -26.16 -45.67 -22.79
C GLU A 405 -25.58 -46.83 -23.60
N LYS A 406 -26.47 -47.57 -24.28
CA LYS A 406 -26.08 -48.56 -25.28
C LYS A 406 -25.50 -47.82 -26.47
N GLU A 407 -24.25 -48.11 -26.76
CA GLU A 407 -23.53 -47.74 -27.98
C GLU A 407 -24.21 -48.42 -29.18
N THR A 408 -25.21 -47.78 -29.78
CA THR A 408 -25.70 -48.13 -31.12
C THR A 408 -24.77 -47.50 -32.14
N ALA A 409 -23.83 -48.30 -32.63
CA ALA A 409 -23.05 -48.01 -33.82
C ALA A 409 -23.97 -48.13 -35.04
N GLU A 410 -24.44 -47.00 -35.56
CA GLU A 410 -25.02 -46.91 -36.90
C GLU A 410 -24.20 -45.93 -37.74
N ARG A 411 -23.45 -46.50 -38.68
CA ARG A 411 -22.57 -45.80 -39.61
C ARG A 411 -23.41 -45.08 -40.66
N ALA A 412 -23.40 -43.75 -40.66
CA ALA A 412 -23.88 -42.97 -41.80
C ALA A 412 -22.81 -42.94 -42.89
N HIS A 413 -22.99 -43.77 -43.91
CA HIS A 413 -22.34 -43.67 -45.21
C HIS A 413 -22.76 -42.36 -45.88
N VAL A 414 -21.81 -41.49 -46.22
CA VAL A 414 -22.01 -40.43 -47.23
C VAL A 414 -21.24 -40.87 -48.47
N GLY A 415 -22.00 -41.37 -49.46
CA GLY A 415 -21.49 -41.60 -50.81
C GLY A 415 -21.60 -40.30 -51.63
N PHE A 416 -20.52 -39.99 -52.34
CA PHE A 416 -20.52 -39.09 -53.49
C PHE A 416 -20.12 -39.93 -54.70
N THR A 417 -21.01 -40.05 -55.69
CA THR A 417 -20.66 -40.43 -57.07
C THR A 417 -21.64 -39.77 -58.04
N ALA A 418 -21.14 -38.75 -58.74
CA ALA A 418 -21.24 -38.50 -60.19
C ALA A 418 -20.72 -37.09 -60.46
#